data_AF-A0AAU2I0H6-F1
#
_entry.id   AF-A0AAU2I0H6-F1
#
_cell.length_a   1.000
_cell.length_b   1.000
_cell.length_c   1.000
_cell.angle_alpha   90.00
_cell.angle_beta   90.00
_cell.angle_gamma   90.00
#
_symmetry.space_group_name_H-M   'P 1'
#
loop_
_entity.id
_entity.type
_entity.pdbx_description
1 polymer ?
#
loop_
_entity_poly.entity_id
_entity_poly.type
_entity_poly.pdbx_seq_one_letter_code
_entity_poly.pdbx_strand_id
1 'polypeptide(L)'
;MSQERMRCFARFDRWLETFTDPLDVLGDPAHAVQLAAAFRRWDADPANRLLRQNEQRFAGQPVHPRLVNDDLRAVAELFAFVAANPAEARQVLGPNPWSRVTDAHAAGWFRQVSRIPHQRELNDEHYVDDHALAQIPAALPLLGLSRDEDMLITRGDGQQVTACGFDDPQAMRMILLQILTGRRSSEIRTSRFDCLSPVPDRAVDAAEGEQIARFHYAQSKIDIAPDNILVDAEVVAVIEEQRHWVRDHFPGITPRHLFLQRTGNRQGDKPYPSGTYNWMLREFSKLVKINDSKGKPVGLSHTHRFRHTKLTRLAELGLPVHVLMRYAGHATPSMTMHYVAARQEHAEQAFLATAKLRADGTQVAFSRDDHDSLHLFDRADRFMPHGWCQLPPLQTCDKGNACLTCSVFVTDASHQTALQRQLAETEALINRSTTAFQERHGRPMPKDNVWLMQRRAEHAALTKLLDTIRSKPGRAVQGAGCGTAPTGPVPLTLDLDRHRRTRP
;
A
#
# COMPACT_ATOMS: atom_id res chain seq x y z
N MET A 1 15.81 -16.53 18.17
CA MET A 1 16.52 -15.38 17.56
C MET A 1 16.33 -15.40 16.04
N SER A 2 16.19 -14.24 15.39
CA SER A 2 16.10 -14.15 13.92
C SER A 2 17.39 -14.62 13.25
N GLN A 3 17.31 -15.32 12.11
CA GLN A 3 18.48 -15.73 11.30
C GLN A 3 19.38 -14.54 10.91
N GLU A 4 18.82 -13.32 10.87
CA GLU A 4 19.57 -12.10 10.57
C GLU A 4 20.55 -11.73 11.68
N ARG A 5 20.13 -11.83 12.97
CA ARG A 5 21.02 -11.53 14.11
C ARG A 5 22.21 -12.48 14.22
N MET A 6 22.03 -13.76 13.85
CA MET A 6 23.13 -14.73 13.84
C MET A 6 24.25 -14.33 12.87
N ARG A 7 23.91 -13.70 11.74
CA ARG A 7 24.91 -13.21 10.79
C ARG A 7 25.65 -11.98 11.32
N CYS A 8 24.98 -11.13 12.09
CA CYS A 8 25.61 -10.00 12.77
C CYS A 8 26.68 -10.50 13.75
N PHE A 9 26.33 -11.48 14.58
CA PHE A 9 27.28 -12.04 15.56
C PHE A 9 28.43 -12.79 14.89
N ALA A 10 28.20 -13.53 13.80
CA ALA A 10 29.28 -14.16 13.04
C ALA A 10 30.28 -13.14 12.47
N ARG A 11 29.83 -11.95 12.06
CA ARG A 11 30.72 -10.87 11.62
C ARG A 11 31.50 -10.26 12.79
N PHE A 12 30.83 -10.06 13.92
CA PHE A 12 31.49 -9.61 15.14
C PHE A 12 32.57 -10.60 15.60
N ASP A 13 32.27 -11.89 15.62
CA ASP A 13 33.21 -12.96 15.96
C ASP A 13 34.46 -12.95 15.06
N ARG A 14 34.27 -12.89 13.74
CA ARG A 14 35.37 -12.76 12.77
C ARG A 14 36.21 -11.48 12.96
N TRP A 15 35.60 -10.40 13.42
CA TRP A 15 36.35 -9.20 13.76
C TRP A 15 37.17 -9.39 15.04
N LEU A 16 36.66 -10.11 16.04
CA LEU A 16 37.40 -10.45 17.25
C LEU A 16 38.61 -11.34 16.96
N GLU A 17 38.57 -12.19 15.92
CA GLU A 17 39.73 -12.97 15.46
C GLU A 17 40.90 -12.10 14.98
N THR A 18 40.68 -10.81 14.70
CA THR A 18 41.76 -9.87 14.34
C THR A 18 42.55 -9.36 15.54
N PHE A 19 42.10 -9.64 16.77
CA PHE A 19 42.74 -9.21 18.01
C PHE A 19 43.77 -10.23 18.48
N THR A 20 44.82 -9.75 19.13
CA THR A 20 45.76 -10.63 19.86
C THR A 20 45.06 -11.29 21.06
N ASP A 21 44.20 -10.54 21.77
CA ASP A 21 43.28 -11.06 22.77
C ASP A 21 41.84 -10.58 22.47
N PRO A 22 40.93 -11.47 22.04
CA PRO A 22 39.51 -11.14 21.84
C PRO A 22 38.83 -10.52 23.05
N LEU A 23 39.34 -10.75 24.26
CA LEU A 23 38.78 -10.21 25.51
C LEU A 23 39.02 -8.71 25.69
N ASP A 24 39.92 -8.11 24.90
CA ASP A 24 40.17 -6.66 24.91
C ASP A 24 38.91 -5.86 24.56
N VAL A 25 37.98 -6.45 23.80
CA VAL A 25 36.69 -5.83 23.48
C VAL A 25 35.81 -5.60 24.72
N LEU A 26 36.03 -6.40 25.77
CA LEU A 26 35.35 -6.33 27.07
C LEU A 26 36.24 -5.72 28.15
N GLY A 27 37.29 -4.98 27.75
CA GLY A 27 38.24 -4.31 28.63
C GLY A 27 37.64 -3.08 29.32
N ASP A 28 38.40 -1.99 29.37
CA ASP A 28 37.91 -0.74 29.96
C ASP A 28 36.72 -0.17 29.14
N PRO A 29 35.54 0.05 29.75
CA PRO A 29 34.38 0.63 29.07
C PRO A 29 34.66 2.00 28.43
N ALA A 30 35.67 2.75 28.89
CA ALA A 30 36.08 4.01 28.28
C ALA A 30 36.51 3.85 26.80
N HIS A 31 37.03 2.68 26.42
CA HIS A 31 37.45 2.37 25.06
C HIS A 31 36.31 1.81 24.19
N ALA A 32 35.14 1.51 24.75
CA ALA A 32 34.04 0.87 24.01
C ALA A 32 33.61 1.67 22.77
N VAL A 33 33.61 3.00 22.84
CA VAL A 33 33.29 3.88 21.71
C VAL A 33 34.32 3.76 20.58
N GLN A 34 35.61 3.66 20.93
CA GLN A 34 36.70 3.55 19.97
C GLN A 34 36.71 2.17 19.31
N LEU A 35 36.47 1.12 20.09
CA LEU A 35 36.32 -0.26 19.60
C LEU A 35 35.12 -0.40 18.66
N ALA A 36 33.96 0.15 19.02
CA ALA A 36 32.80 0.18 18.15
C ALA A 36 33.06 0.96 16.85
N ALA A 37 33.85 2.04 16.89
CA ALA A 37 34.24 2.79 15.69
C ALA A 37 35.21 1.98 14.81
N ALA A 38 36.12 1.20 15.41
CA ALA A 38 37.00 0.28 14.70
C ALA A 38 36.20 -0.85 14.03
N PHE A 39 35.27 -1.47 14.75
CA PHE A 39 34.36 -2.46 14.19
C PHE A 39 33.54 -1.88 13.03
N ARG A 40 32.96 -0.68 13.20
CA ARG A 40 32.22 0.01 12.13
C ARG A 40 33.06 0.20 10.86
N ARG A 41 34.33 0.59 10.98
CA ARG A 41 35.23 0.74 9.82
C ARG A 41 35.54 -0.60 9.17
N TRP A 42 35.80 -1.62 9.97
CA TRP A 42 36.05 -2.98 9.48
C TRP A 42 34.83 -3.55 8.75
N ASP A 43 33.64 -3.39 9.33
CA ASP A 43 32.38 -3.94 8.83
C ASP A 43 31.82 -3.18 7.61
N ALA A 44 32.29 -1.95 7.38
CA ALA A 44 31.98 -1.16 6.18
C ALA A 44 32.77 -1.62 4.94
N ASP A 45 33.82 -2.44 5.11
CA ASP A 45 34.55 -3.05 4.00
C ASP A 45 33.78 -4.27 3.46
N PRO A 46 33.37 -4.29 2.18
CA PRO A 46 32.67 -5.43 1.59
C PRO A 46 33.40 -6.76 1.74
N ALA A 47 34.74 -6.77 1.72
CA ALA A 47 35.56 -7.98 1.83
C ALA A 47 35.40 -8.68 3.19
N ASN A 48 35.14 -7.92 4.24
CA ASN A 48 34.94 -8.42 5.60
C ASN A 48 33.53 -9.01 5.80
N ARG A 49 32.58 -8.71 4.91
CA ARG A 49 31.19 -9.18 5.00
C ARG A 49 30.92 -10.49 4.26
N LEU A 50 31.86 -10.96 3.44
CA LEU A 50 31.72 -12.20 2.68
C LEU A 50 31.87 -13.41 3.63
N LEU A 51 30.78 -14.12 3.88
CA LEU A 51 30.75 -15.32 4.72
C LEU A 51 30.81 -16.61 3.88
N ARG A 52 30.56 -16.51 2.57
CA ARG A 52 30.52 -17.66 1.64
C ARG A 52 31.21 -17.34 0.32
N GLN A 53 31.80 -18.36 -0.32
CA GLN A 53 32.47 -18.22 -1.63
C GLN A 53 31.53 -17.65 -2.72
N ASN A 54 30.24 -17.99 -2.70
CA ASN A 54 29.26 -17.48 -3.67
C ASN A 54 28.84 -16.01 -3.45
N GLU A 55 29.31 -15.36 -2.38
CA GLU A 55 29.09 -13.95 -2.10
C GLU A 55 30.17 -13.05 -2.73
N GLN A 56 31.26 -13.62 -3.28
CA GLN A 56 32.36 -12.88 -3.92
C GLN A 56 31.90 -11.92 -5.03
N ARG A 57 30.77 -12.19 -5.67
CA ARG A 57 30.15 -11.27 -6.66
C ARG A 57 29.74 -9.90 -6.07
N PHE A 58 29.66 -9.78 -4.76
CA PHE A 58 29.33 -8.54 -4.04
C PHE A 58 30.56 -7.83 -3.48
N ALA A 59 31.77 -8.37 -3.66
CA ALA A 59 33.02 -7.83 -3.10
C ALA A 59 33.35 -6.40 -3.55
N GLY A 60 32.82 -5.96 -4.70
CA GLY A 60 33.03 -4.61 -5.23
C GLY A 60 31.92 -3.61 -4.94
N GLN A 61 30.83 -4.00 -4.26
CA GLN A 61 29.71 -3.08 -3.99
C GLN A 61 29.87 -2.42 -2.63
N PRO A 62 29.70 -1.08 -2.52
CA PRO A 62 29.79 -0.40 -1.24
C PRO A 62 28.72 -0.91 -0.25
N VAL A 63 29.11 -1.08 1.01
CA VAL A 63 28.20 -1.56 2.06
C VAL A 63 27.21 -0.46 2.41
N HIS A 64 25.91 -0.77 2.32
CA HIS A 64 24.89 0.19 2.72
C HIS A 64 24.97 0.49 4.23
N PRO A 65 24.96 1.77 4.68
CA PRO A 65 25.14 2.15 6.08
C PRO A 65 24.17 1.47 7.06
N ARG A 66 22.97 1.12 6.60
CA ARG A 66 21.98 0.38 7.38
C ARG A 66 22.50 -0.98 7.85
N LEU A 67 23.21 -1.71 6.99
CA LEU A 67 23.72 -3.04 7.32
C LEU A 67 24.77 -2.97 8.43
N VAL A 68 25.65 -1.96 8.37
CA VAL A 68 26.64 -1.68 9.43
C VAL A 68 25.97 -1.26 10.73
N ASN A 69 24.93 -0.43 10.65
CA ASN A 69 24.14 -0.04 11.82
C ASN A 69 23.42 -1.23 12.46
N ASP A 70 22.91 -2.19 11.68
CA ASP A 70 22.25 -3.39 12.19
C ASP A 70 23.25 -4.28 12.96
N ASP A 71 24.50 -4.35 12.50
CA ASP A 71 25.58 -5.08 13.19
C ASP A 71 26.00 -4.41 14.49
N LEU A 72 26.22 -3.09 14.47
CA LEU A 72 26.49 -2.31 15.67
C LEU A 72 25.38 -2.46 16.71
N ARG A 73 24.12 -2.41 16.29
CA ARG A 73 22.96 -2.60 17.18
C ARG A 73 22.90 -4.01 17.75
N ALA A 74 23.16 -5.04 16.96
CA ALA A 74 23.14 -6.42 17.45
C ALA A 74 24.15 -6.63 18.58
N VAL A 75 25.38 -6.11 18.44
CA VAL A 75 26.41 -6.18 19.48
C VAL A 75 26.05 -5.32 20.70
N ALA A 76 25.56 -4.10 20.47
CA ALA A 76 25.13 -3.21 21.55
C ALA A 76 23.98 -3.83 22.39
N GLU A 77 23.01 -4.45 21.73
CA GLU A 77 21.90 -5.16 22.37
C GLU A 77 22.36 -6.41 23.12
N LEU A 78 23.35 -7.14 22.60
CA LEU A 78 23.98 -8.25 23.32
C LEU A 78 24.61 -7.75 24.63
N PHE A 79 25.41 -6.68 24.57
CA PHE A 79 26.02 -6.10 25.78
C PHE A 79 24.99 -5.55 26.76
N ALA A 80 23.96 -4.87 26.28
CA ALA A 80 22.86 -4.40 27.12
C ALA A 80 22.13 -5.56 27.80
N PHE A 81 21.87 -6.65 27.07
CA PHE A 81 21.22 -7.83 27.63
C PHE A 81 22.07 -8.48 28.74
N VAL A 82 23.37 -8.66 28.51
CA VAL A 82 24.29 -9.24 29.51
C VAL A 82 24.40 -8.34 30.74
N ALA A 83 24.54 -7.02 30.57
CA ALA A 83 24.61 -6.07 31.67
C ALA A 83 23.32 -6.03 32.51
N ALA A 84 22.15 -6.10 31.85
CA ALA A 84 20.86 -6.09 32.53
C ALA A 84 20.50 -7.42 33.22
N ASN A 85 21.08 -8.54 32.79
CA ASN A 85 20.74 -9.89 33.28
C ASN A 85 21.97 -10.66 33.81
N PRO A 86 22.73 -10.13 34.79
CA PRO A 86 24.03 -10.69 35.17
C PRO A 86 23.93 -12.09 35.82
N ALA A 87 22.83 -12.39 36.51
CA ALA A 87 22.61 -13.70 37.14
C ALA A 87 22.35 -14.79 36.08
N GLU A 88 21.44 -14.53 35.15
CA GLU A 88 21.10 -15.46 34.07
C GLU A 88 22.27 -15.63 33.08
N ALA A 89 22.94 -14.53 32.70
CA ALA A 89 24.13 -14.58 31.87
C ALA A 89 25.24 -15.43 32.50
N ARG A 90 25.47 -15.30 33.81
CA ARG A 90 26.47 -16.12 34.53
C ARG A 90 26.10 -17.59 34.56
N GLN A 91 24.81 -17.92 34.71
CA GLN A 91 24.34 -19.30 34.72
C GLN A 91 24.51 -19.97 33.36
N VAL A 92 24.24 -19.25 32.26
CA VAL A 92 24.23 -19.81 30.90
C VAL A 92 25.60 -19.74 30.23
N LEU A 93 26.31 -18.62 30.36
CA LEU A 93 27.57 -18.32 29.65
C LEU A 93 28.82 -18.48 30.53
N GLY A 94 28.64 -18.69 31.83
CA GLY A 94 29.72 -18.69 32.81
C GLY A 94 30.11 -17.29 33.29
N PRO A 95 30.93 -17.19 34.36
CA PRO A 95 31.27 -15.92 34.99
C PRO A 95 32.27 -15.05 34.18
N ASN A 96 33.13 -15.66 33.36
CA ASN A 96 34.08 -14.95 32.53
C ASN A 96 33.92 -15.37 31.06
N PRO A 97 34.12 -14.45 30.10
CA PRO A 97 34.54 -13.05 30.27
C PRO A 97 33.38 -12.06 30.53
N TRP A 98 32.13 -12.53 30.52
CA TRP A 98 30.92 -11.70 30.49
C TRP A 98 30.67 -10.86 31.76
N SER A 99 31.29 -11.19 32.89
CA SER A 99 31.23 -10.35 34.11
C SER A 99 31.82 -8.95 33.93
N ARG A 100 32.64 -8.72 32.89
CA ARG A 100 33.24 -7.42 32.58
C ARG A 100 32.28 -6.46 31.86
N VAL A 101 31.20 -6.99 31.29
CA VAL A 101 30.24 -6.21 30.51
C VAL A 101 29.41 -5.32 31.42
N THR A 102 29.25 -4.05 31.03
CA THR A 102 28.49 -3.03 31.75
C THR A 102 27.63 -2.23 30.77
N ASP A 103 26.66 -1.48 31.27
CA ASP A 103 25.84 -0.58 30.44
C ASP A 103 26.68 0.43 29.64
N ALA A 104 27.87 0.79 30.14
CA ALA A 104 28.80 1.68 29.44
C ALA A 104 29.35 1.05 28.15
N HIS A 105 29.55 -0.28 28.12
CA HIS A 105 29.91 -0.98 26.88
C HIS A 105 28.79 -0.86 25.84
N ALA A 106 27.55 -1.17 26.23
CA ALA A 106 26.40 -1.07 25.35
C ALA A 106 26.19 0.36 24.82
N ALA A 107 26.26 1.36 25.71
CA ALA A 107 26.14 2.76 25.36
C ALA A 107 27.24 3.23 24.37
N GLY A 108 28.47 2.74 24.55
CA GLY A 108 29.58 3.05 23.65
C GLY A 108 29.34 2.57 22.23
N TRP A 109 28.75 1.39 22.07
CA TRP A 109 28.39 0.80 20.78
C TRP A 109 27.18 1.50 20.14
N PHE A 110 26.14 1.81 20.91
CA PHE A 110 24.99 2.58 20.40
C PHE A 110 25.39 3.95 19.85
N ARG A 111 26.41 4.61 20.43
CA ARG A 111 26.90 5.92 19.94
C ARG A 111 27.47 5.87 18.52
N GLN A 112 27.92 4.72 18.05
CA GLN A 112 28.46 4.56 16.69
C GLN A 112 27.40 4.26 15.63
N VAL A 113 26.16 3.99 16.06
CA VAL A 113 25.02 3.84 15.15
C VAL A 113 24.74 5.20 14.51
N SER A 114 25.07 5.32 13.23
CA SER A 114 24.98 6.59 12.53
C SER A 114 23.52 6.93 12.20
N ARG A 115 23.15 8.20 12.31
CA ARG A 115 21.86 8.66 11.79
C ARG A 115 21.90 8.58 10.26
N ILE A 116 21.09 7.70 9.70
CA ILE A 116 20.89 7.63 8.25
C ILE A 116 19.81 8.67 7.92
N PRO A 117 20.09 9.69 7.09
CA PRO A 117 19.07 10.62 6.64
C PRO A 117 17.90 9.84 6.04
N HIS A 118 16.70 10.08 6.54
CA HIS A 118 15.51 9.47 5.97
C HIS A 118 15.30 10.09 4.59
N GLN A 119 15.62 9.36 3.52
CA GLN A 119 15.13 9.75 2.20
C GLN A 119 13.60 9.62 2.25
N ARG A 120 12.90 10.65 1.78
CA ARG A 120 11.44 10.58 1.57
C ARG A 120 11.20 9.50 0.51
N GLU A 121 10.82 8.30 0.95
CA GLU A 121 10.48 7.16 0.08
C GLU A 121 9.06 7.34 -0.51
N LEU A 122 8.80 8.49 -1.13
CA LEU A 122 7.71 8.62 -2.09
C LEU A 122 8.36 8.62 -3.46
N ASN A 123 8.81 7.45 -3.88
CA ASN A 123 9.35 7.25 -5.23
C ASN A 123 8.50 6.18 -5.91
N ASP A 124 7.95 6.51 -7.07
CA ASP A 124 7.08 5.64 -7.89
C ASP A 124 7.70 4.26 -8.17
N GLU A 125 9.02 4.13 -8.02
CA GLU A 125 9.76 2.88 -8.14
C GLU A 125 9.30 1.78 -7.18
N HIS A 126 8.63 2.13 -6.07
CA HIS A 126 8.08 1.18 -5.10
C HIS A 126 6.64 0.75 -5.40
N TYR A 127 6.00 1.38 -6.38
CA TYR A 127 4.61 1.12 -6.79
C TYR A 127 4.59 0.34 -8.11
N VAL A 128 3.70 -0.64 -8.24
CA VAL A 128 3.31 -1.19 -9.55
C VAL A 128 2.10 -0.40 -10.02
N ASP A 129 2.25 0.32 -11.13
CA ASP A 129 1.18 1.15 -11.68
C ASP A 129 0.13 0.34 -12.44
N ASP A 130 -0.95 1.03 -12.82
CA ASP A 130 -2.10 0.42 -13.47
C ASP A 130 -1.73 -0.17 -14.84
N HIS A 131 -0.77 0.45 -15.53
CA HIS A 131 -0.27 -0.03 -16.82
C HIS A 131 0.46 -1.37 -16.66
N ALA A 132 1.35 -1.49 -15.68
CA ALA A 132 2.02 -2.75 -15.37
C ALA A 132 1.06 -3.79 -14.78
N LEU A 133 0.13 -3.38 -13.91
CA LEU A 133 -0.89 -4.27 -13.33
C LEU A 133 -1.87 -4.81 -14.37
N ALA A 134 -2.10 -4.14 -15.50
CA ALA A 134 -2.89 -4.70 -16.60
C ALA A 134 -2.11 -5.80 -17.35
N GLN A 135 -0.79 -5.67 -17.48
CA GLN A 135 0.06 -6.65 -18.16
C GLN A 135 0.32 -7.91 -17.32
N ILE A 136 0.47 -7.76 -15.99
CA ILE A 136 0.88 -8.86 -15.12
C ILE A 136 -0.12 -10.03 -15.17
N PRO A 137 -1.42 -9.89 -14.85
CA PRO A 137 -2.38 -10.98 -14.84
C PRO A 137 -2.53 -11.64 -16.20
N ALA A 138 -2.40 -10.88 -17.31
CA ALA A 138 -2.45 -11.44 -18.65
C ALA A 138 -1.28 -12.39 -18.95
N ALA A 139 -0.12 -12.15 -18.35
CA ALA A 139 1.07 -12.99 -18.52
C ALA A 139 1.20 -14.11 -17.46
N LEU A 140 0.56 -13.97 -16.29
CA LEU A 140 0.68 -14.94 -15.19
C LEU A 140 0.36 -16.39 -15.57
N PRO A 141 -0.63 -16.71 -16.44
CA PRO A 141 -0.93 -18.11 -16.80
C PRO A 141 0.28 -18.89 -17.33
N LEU A 142 1.24 -18.23 -17.97
CA LEU A 142 2.49 -18.86 -18.42
C LEU A 142 3.28 -19.51 -17.27
N LEU A 143 3.23 -18.95 -16.06
CA LEU A 143 3.88 -19.55 -14.91
C LEU A 143 3.30 -20.94 -14.60
N GLY A 144 1.98 -21.11 -14.77
CA GLY A 144 1.27 -22.34 -14.45
C GLY A 144 1.24 -23.38 -15.58
N LEU A 145 1.39 -22.95 -16.84
CA LEU A 145 1.40 -23.84 -18.01
C LEU A 145 2.54 -24.84 -17.98
N SER A 146 2.31 -26.02 -18.56
CA SER A 146 3.35 -27.05 -18.73
C SER A 146 4.49 -26.53 -19.61
N ARG A 147 5.68 -27.11 -19.45
CA ARG A 147 6.85 -26.80 -20.31
C ARG A 147 6.66 -27.18 -21.78
N ASP A 148 5.71 -28.07 -22.05
CA ASP A 148 5.37 -28.53 -23.40
C ASP A 148 4.25 -27.68 -24.04
N GLU A 149 3.71 -26.71 -23.30
CA GLU A 149 2.64 -25.83 -23.77
C GLU A 149 3.17 -24.42 -24.01
N ASP A 150 2.74 -23.83 -25.12
CA ASP A 150 3.12 -22.47 -25.52
C ASP A 150 1.99 -21.48 -25.27
N MET A 151 2.36 -20.25 -24.92
CA MET A 151 1.43 -19.13 -24.80
C MET A 151 1.96 -17.92 -25.55
N LEU A 152 1.07 -17.25 -26.27
CA LEU A 152 1.36 -15.94 -26.86
C LEU A 152 1.27 -14.87 -25.78
N ILE A 153 2.33 -14.07 -25.66
CA ILE A 153 2.47 -13.01 -24.64
C ILE A 153 2.75 -11.70 -25.31
N THR A 154 2.07 -10.64 -24.86
CA THR A 154 2.40 -9.26 -25.20
C THR A 154 3.36 -8.71 -24.15
N ARG A 155 4.56 -8.33 -24.57
CA ARG A 155 5.56 -7.68 -23.72
C ARG A 155 5.21 -6.20 -23.47
N GLY A 156 5.89 -5.56 -22.52
CA GLY A 156 5.66 -4.15 -22.18
C GLY A 156 6.09 -3.15 -23.27
N ASP A 157 6.76 -3.59 -24.32
CA ASP A 157 7.04 -2.81 -25.54
C ASP A 157 6.00 -3.05 -26.66
N GLY A 158 4.96 -3.84 -26.39
CA GLY A 158 3.93 -4.23 -27.36
C GLY A 158 4.33 -5.40 -28.27
N GLN A 159 5.57 -5.90 -28.18
CA GLN A 159 6.01 -7.04 -28.96
C GLN A 159 5.27 -8.31 -28.51
N GLN A 160 4.70 -9.04 -29.45
CA GLN A 160 4.15 -10.37 -29.19
C GLN A 160 5.22 -11.44 -29.33
N VAL A 161 5.31 -12.33 -28.35
CA VAL A 161 6.28 -13.43 -28.30
C VAL A 161 5.59 -14.69 -27.81
N THR A 162 5.84 -15.81 -28.49
CA THR A 162 5.45 -17.14 -28.02
C THR A 162 6.49 -17.66 -27.04
N ALA A 163 6.04 -18.16 -25.89
CA ALA A 163 6.90 -18.74 -24.88
C ALA A 163 6.30 -20.00 -24.27
N CYS A 164 7.17 -20.95 -23.94
CA CYS A 164 6.81 -22.19 -23.27
C CYS A 164 6.50 -21.94 -21.78
N GLY A 165 5.60 -22.72 -21.21
CA GLY A 165 5.23 -22.66 -19.80
C GLY A 165 6.37 -22.98 -18.84
N PHE A 166 6.23 -22.55 -17.58
CA PHE A 166 7.25 -22.75 -16.55
C PHE A 166 7.04 -24.02 -15.69
N ASP A 167 5.88 -24.66 -15.80
CA ASP A 167 5.41 -25.77 -14.96
C ASP A 167 5.47 -25.42 -13.46
N ASP A 168 4.99 -24.25 -13.07
CA ASP A 168 4.88 -23.86 -11.66
C ASP A 168 3.57 -23.13 -11.32
N PRO A 169 2.44 -23.87 -11.30
CA PRO A 169 1.13 -23.29 -10.95
C PRO A 169 1.08 -22.82 -9.49
N GLN A 170 1.94 -23.34 -8.61
CA GLN A 170 2.05 -22.84 -7.23
C GLN A 170 2.62 -21.41 -7.22
N ALA A 171 3.73 -21.16 -7.93
CA ALA A 171 4.32 -19.83 -8.01
C ALA A 171 3.35 -18.81 -8.65
N MET A 172 2.59 -19.21 -9.67
CA MET A 172 1.53 -18.41 -10.27
C MET A 172 0.48 -17.96 -9.24
N ARG A 173 -0.08 -18.92 -8.48
CA ARG A 173 -1.11 -18.61 -7.47
C ARG A 173 -0.52 -17.82 -6.30
N MET A 174 0.73 -18.07 -5.91
CA MET A 174 1.41 -17.30 -4.86
C MET A 174 1.56 -15.81 -5.21
N ILE A 175 1.94 -15.48 -6.46
CA ILE A 175 2.05 -14.06 -6.87
C ILE A 175 0.68 -13.42 -7.01
N LEU A 176 -0.31 -14.15 -7.53
CA LEU A 176 -1.69 -13.67 -7.61
C LEU A 176 -2.25 -13.31 -6.23
N LEU A 177 -2.06 -14.19 -5.24
CA LEU A 177 -2.46 -13.89 -3.85
C LEU A 177 -1.72 -12.67 -3.29
N GLN A 178 -0.44 -12.44 -3.62
CA GLN A 178 0.28 -11.24 -3.18
C GLN A 178 -0.28 -9.95 -3.81
N ILE A 179 -0.69 -10.01 -5.08
CA ILE A 179 -1.34 -8.88 -5.77
C ILE A 179 -2.70 -8.58 -5.13
N LEU A 180 -3.54 -9.61 -4.96
CA LEU A 180 -4.90 -9.46 -4.43
C LEU A 180 -4.91 -8.99 -2.97
N THR A 181 -4.01 -9.53 -2.14
CA THR A 181 -4.05 -9.33 -0.68
C THR A 181 -2.99 -8.36 -0.14
N GLY A 182 -1.93 -8.07 -0.88
CA GLY A 182 -0.78 -7.31 -0.38
C GLY A 182 -0.03 -7.99 0.77
N ARG A 183 -0.24 -9.30 0.99
CA ARG A 183 0.55 -10.08 1.96
C ARG A 183 1.99 -10.25 1.48
N ARG A 184 2.90 -10.46 2.43
CA ARG A 184 4.32 -10.71 2.13
C ARG A 184 4.47 -12.10 1.50
N SER A 185 5.46 -12.26 0.64
CA SER A 185 5.78 -13.55 0.02
C SER A 185 5.97 -14.65 1.07
N SER A 186 6.62 -14.35 2.19
CA SER A 186 6.79 -15.29 3.30
C SER A 186 5.47 -15.73 3.92
N GLU A 187 4.53 -14.79 4.13
CA GLU A 187 3.23 -15.06 4.76
C GLU A 187 2.38 -15.98 3.89
N ILE A 188 2.34 -15.73 2.57
CA ILE A 188 1.64 -16.59 1.60
C ILE A 188 2.30 -17.96 1.52
N ARG A 189 3.63 -18.01 1.34
CA ARG A 189 4.41 -19.25 1.20
C ARG A 189 4.26 -20.21 2.39
N THR A 190 4.14 -19.67 3.60
CA THR A 190 4.00 -20.48 4.83
C THR A 190 2.57 -20.53 5.35
N SER A 191 1.58 -20.10 4.56
CA SER A 191 0.17 -20.24 4.92
C SER A 191 -0.19 -21.72 5.12
N ARG A 192 -1.02 -22.00 6.13
CA ARG A 192 -1.48 -23.36 6.41
C ARG A 192 -2.41 -23.86 5.31
N PHE A 193 -2.53 -25.17 5.16
CA PHE A 193 -3.44 -25.76 4.18
C PHE A 193 -4.91 -25.39 4.46
N ASP A 194 -5.30 -25.33 5.73
CA ASP A 194 -6.64 -24.97 6.24
C ASP A 194 -6.82 -23.46 6.49
N CYS A 195 -6.15 -22.59 5.72
CA CYS A 195 -6.11 -21.14 5.92
C CYS A 195 -7.42 -20.35 5.67
N LEU A 196 -8.56 -21.01 5.42
CA LEU A 196 -9.84 -20.33 5.19
C LEU A 196 -10.83 -20.70 6.28
N SER A 197 -11.56 -19.69 6.77
CA SER A 197 -12.67 -19.90 7.72
C SER A 197 -13.86 -19.00 7.37
N PRO A 198 -15.10 -19.42 7.70
CA PRO A 198 -16.29 -18.64 7.41
C PRO A 198 -16.33 -17.31 8.20
N VAL A 199 -17.09 -16.37 7.67
CA VAL A 199 -17.46 -15.14 8.38
C VAL A 199 -18.83 -15.37 9.04
N PRO A 200 -19.03 -15.05 10.33
CA PRO A 200 -20.33 -15.20 11.00
C PRO A 200 -21.41 -14.32 10.37
N ASP A 201 -22.64 -14.84 10.32
CA ASP A 201 -23.79 -14.35 9.54
C ASP A 201 -24.07 -12.84 9.63
N ARG A 202 -23.85 -12.20 10.78
CA ARG A 202 -24.09 -10.75 10.96
C ARG A 202 -23.26 -9.83 10.06
N ALA A 203 -22.17 -10.32 9.46
CA ALA A 203 -21.37 -9.56 8.50
C ALA A 203 -21.69 -9.93 7.04
N VAL A 204 -22.41 -11.04 6.81
CA VAL A 204 -22.83 -11.51 5.48
C VAL A 204 -24.11 -10.78 5.04
N ASP A 205 -24.99 -10.42 5.98
CA ASP A 205 -26.22 -9.65 5.69
C ASP A 205 -25.95 -8.26 5.06
N ALA A 206 -24.73 -7.71 5.19
CA ALA A 206 -24.32 -6.43 4.62
C ALA A 206 -23.64 -6.55 3.23
N ALA A 207 -23.27 -7.76 2.83
CA ALA A 207 -22.65 -8.04 1.54
C ALA A 207 -23.66 -8.82 0.70
N GLU A 208 -24.33 -8.15 -0.23
CA GLU A 208 -25.45 -8.65 -1.07
C GLU A 208 -25.11 -9.95 -1.86
N GLY A 209 -24.96 -11.09 -1.18
CA GLY A 209 -24.65 -12.39 -1.79
C GLY A 209 -23.18 -12.61 -2.20
N GLU A 210 -22.24 -11.74 -1.83
CA GLU A 210 -20.82 -11.94 -2.14
C GLU A 210 -20.18 -13.01 -1.23
N GLN A 211 -19.44 -13.96 -1.82
CA GLN A 211 -18.72 -14.99 -1.08
C GLN A 211 -17.51 -14.38 -0.37
N ILE A 212 -17.68 -13.98 0.89
CA ILE A 212 -16.61 -13.45 1.74
C ILE A 212 -16.12 -14.52 2.71
N ALA A 213 -14.79 -14.65 2.85
CA ALA A 213 -14.15 -15.54 3.81
C ALA A 213 -13.09 -14.82 4.64
N ARG A 214 -12.69 -15.42 5.76
CA ARG A 214 -11.46 -15.04 6.47
C ARG A 214 -10.29 -15.87 5.97
N PHE A 215 -9.27 -15.20 5.45
CA PHE A 215 -8.00 -15.79 5.10
C PHE A 215 -6.99 -15.60 6.24
N HIS A 216 -6.54 -16.71 6.81
CA HIS A 216 -5.51 -16.80 7.85
C HIS A 216 -4.13 -16.93 7.21
N TYR A 217 -3.31 -15.91 7.37
CA TYR A 217 -1.96 -15.88 6.83
C TYR A 217 -0.94 -16.15 7.93
N ALA A 218 0.24 -16.67 7.57
CA ALA A 218 1.26 -16.96 8.56
C ALA A 218 1.91 -15.68 9.11
N GLN A 219 1.44 -15.19 10.25
CA GLN A 219 2.03 -14.06 10.96
C GLN A 219 3.12 -14.55 11.92
N SER A 220 4.33 -14.01 11.81
CA SER A 220 5.44 -14.34 12.71
C SER A 220 6.11 -13.13 13.36
N LYS A 221 5.65 -11.92 13.02
CA LYS A 221 6.34 -10.67 13.40
C LYS A 221 5.59 -9.82 14.43
N ILE A 222 4.32 -10.11 14.70
CA ILE A 222 3.48 -9.31 15.60
C ILE A 222 2.56 -10.25 16.36
N ASP A 223 2.67 -10.26 17.70
CA ASP A 223 1.83 -11.08 18.57
C ASP A 223 0.45 -10.45 18.85
N ILE A 224 0.28 -9.16 18.55
CA ILE A 224 -0.88 -8.35 18.95
C ILE A 224 -1.96 -8.27 17.86
N ALA A 225 -1.61 -8.45 16.58
CA ALA A 225 -2.54 -8.28 15.47
C ALA A 225 -3.19 -9.63 15.08
N PRO A 226 -4.48 -9.65 14.73
CA PRO A 226 -5.11 -10.85 14.20
C PRO A 226 -4.40 -11.30 12.91
N ASP A 227 -4.16 -12.59 12.81
CA ASP A 227 -3.48 -13.29 11.73
C ASP A 227 -4.39 -13.55 10.51
N ASN A 228 -5.48 -12.79 10.38
CA ASN A 228 -6.45 -12.95 9.30
C ASN A 228 -6.93 -11.63 8.70
N ILE A 229 -7.36 -11.70 7.45
CA ILE A 229 -8.02 -10.63 6.70
C ILE A 229 -9.31 -11.18 6.08
N LEU A 230 -10.27 -10.28 5.82
CA LEU A 230 -11.41 -10.60 4.96
C LEU A 230 -10.95 -10.61 3.50
N VAL A 231 -11.42 -11.59 2.75
CA VAL A 231 -11.11 -11.79 1.33
C VAL A 231 -12.39 -12.11 0.55
N ASP A 232 -12.40 -11.71 -0.71
CA ASP A 232 -13.47 -11.93 -1.67
C ASP A 232 -13.42 -13.33 -2.32
N ALA A 233 -14.37 -13.57 -3.22
CA ALA A 233 -14.52 -14.82 -3.95
C ALA A 233 -13.30 -15.16 -4.82
N GLU A 234 -12.61 -14.16 -5.38
CA GLU A 234 -11.45 -14.40 -6.25
C GLU A 234 -10.30 -15.03 -5.45
N VAL A 235 -10.00 -14.48 -4.27
CA VAL A 235 -8.97 -15.03 -3.39
C VAL A 235 -9.35 -16.43 -2.90
N VAL A 236 -10.63 -16.64 -2.55
CA VAL A 236 -11.14 -17.95 -2.13
C VAL A 236 -10.95 -18.98 -3.25
N ALA A 237 -11.31 -18.63 -4.49
CA ALA A 237 -11.17 -19.50 -5.65
C ALA A 237 -9.70 -19.90 -5.89
N VAL A 238 -8.76 -18.94 -5.81
CA VAL A 238 -7.32 -19.23 -5.96
C VAL A 238 -6.82 -20.20 -4.89
N ILE A 239 -7.28 -20.04 -3.64
CA ILE A 239 -6.89 -20.94 -2.54
C ILE A 239 -7.48 -22.35 -2.74
N GLU A 240 -8.75 -22.46 -3.13
CA GLU A 240 -9.37 -23.76 -3.38
C GLU A 240 -8.76 -24.47 -4.58
N GLU A 241 -8.45 -23.75 -5.67
CA GLU A 241 -7.74 -24.31 -6.82
C GLU A 241 -6.36 -24.86 -6.41
N GLN A 242 -5.64 -24.13 -5.56
CA GLN A 242 -4.37 -24.60 -5.00
C GLN A 242 -4.56 -25.84 -4.11
N ARG A 243 -5.61 -25.90 -3.28
CA ARG A 243 -5.93 -27.08 -2.46
C ARG A 243 -6.20 -28.31 -3.31
N HIS A 244 -6.98 -28.16 -4.39
CA HIS A 244 -7.23 -29.23 -5.34
C HIS A 244 -5.93 -29.70 -5.98
N TRP A 245 -5.12 -28.76 -6.51
CA TRP A 245 -3.85 -29.11 -7.13
C TRP A 245 -2.92 -29.88 -6.18
N VAL A 246 -2.83 -29.50 -4.90
CA VAL A 246 -2.03 -30.22 -3.89
C VAL A 246 -2.55 -31.64 -3.67
N ARG A 247 -3.87 -31.82 -3.52
CA ARG A 247 -4.49 -33.14 -3.32
C ARG A 247 -4.22 -34.07 -4.50
N ASP A 248 -4.28 -33.55 -5.71
CA ASP A 248 -4.06 -34.33 -6.94
C ASP A 248 -2.59 -34.73 -7.13
N HIS A 249 -1.64 -33.83 -6.83
CA HIS A 249 -0.21 -34.05 -7.11
C HIS A 249 0.56 -34.71 -5.96
N PHE A 250 0.02 -34.66 -4.74
CA PHE A 250 0.62 -35.25 -3.55
C PHE A 250 -0.36 -36.19 -2.83
N PRO A 251 -0.86 -37.25 -3.52
CA PRO A 251 -1.80 -38.18 -2.91
C PRO A 251 -1.17 -38.89 -1.72
N GLY A 252 -1.94 -39.04 -0.63
CA GLY A 252 -1.50 -39.75 0.58
C GLY A 252 -0.67 -38.91 1.57
N ILE A 253 -0.41 -37.64 1.28
CA ILE A 253 0.22 -36.71 2.22
C ILE A 253 -0.86 -35.87 2.92
N THR A 254 -0.67 -35.59 4.21
CA THR A 254 -1.45 -34.58 4.95
C THR A 254 -0.68 -33.26 4.92
N PRO A 255 -1.00 -32.32 4.00
CA PRO A 255 -0.19 -31.13 3.80
C PRO A 255 -0.32 -30.16 4.98
N ARG A 256 0.81 -29.72 5.53
CA ARG A 256 0.82 -28.67 6.55
C ARG A 256 0.63 -27.27 5.96
N HIS A 257 1.17 -27.04 4.77
CA HIS A 257 1.19 -25.75 4.11
C HIS A 257 0.35 -25.79 2.82
N LEU A 258 -0.25 -24.66 2.45
CA LEU A 258 -0.99 -24.51 1.19
C LEU A 258 -0.06 -24.62 -0.04
N PHE A 259 1.17 -24.13 0.09
CA PHE A 259 2.19 -24.17 -0.96
C PHE A 259 3.36 -25.04 -0.52
N LEU A 260 3.69 -26.07 -1.29
CA LEU A 260 4.61 -27.14 -0.90
C LEU A 260 5.88 -27.14 -1.73
N GLN A 261 6.98 -27.53 -1.09
CA GLN A 261 8.19 -27.90 -1.82
C GLN A 261 7.94 -29.20 -2.60
N ARG A 262 8.18 -29.19 -3.92
CA ARG A 262 7.91 -30.33 -4.81
C ARG A 262 8.91 -31.48 -4.63
N THR A 263 10.19 -31.17 -4.40
CA THR A 263 11.27 -32.16 -4.30
C THR A 263 11.76 -32.32 -2.86
N GLY A 264 12.13 -33.52 -2.42
CA GLY A 264 12.70 -33.72 -1.08
C GLY A 264 11.77 -33.38 0.10
N ASN A 265 10.46 -33.51 -0.10
CA ASN A 265 9.40 -33.18 0.85
C ASN A 265 8.48 -34.40 1.12
N ARG A 266 9.08 -35.53 1.49
CA ARG A 266 8.35 -36.81 1.67
C ARG A 266 7.20 -36.74 2.69
N GLN A 267 7.32 -35.89 3.71
CA GLN A 267 6.32 -35.73 4.76
C GLN A 267 5.31 -34.60 4.48
N GLY A 268 5.49 -33.81 3.41
CA GLY A 268 4.58 -32.70 3.08
C GLY A 268 4.62 -31.52 4.06
N ASP A 269 5.63 -31.47 4.92
CA ASP A 269 5.76 -30.47 5.98
C ASP A 269 6.55 -29.24 5.54
N LYS A 270 7.28 -29.30 4.42
CA LYS A 270 8.10 -28.19 3.94
C LYS A 270 7.29 -27.24 3.04
N PRO A 271 7.26 -25.94 3.36
CA PRO A 271 6.62 -24.95 2.50
C PRO A 271 7.45 -24.74 1.23
N TYR A 272 6.81 -24.21 0.19
CA TYR A 272 7.44 -23.87 -1.08
C TYR A 272 8.76 -23.07 -0.85
N PRO A 273 9.91 -23.36 -1.47
CA PRO A 273 11.18 -22.70 -1.13
C PRO A 273 11.25 -21.23 -1.56
N SER A 274 11.74 -20.35 -0.70
CA SER A 274 11.88 -18.92 -1.02
C SER A 274 12.86 -18.64 -2.15
N GLY A 275 13.98 -19.39 -2.20
CA GLY A 275 14.98 -19.27 -3.26
C GLY A 275 14.41 -19.62 -4.63
N THR A 276 13.65 -20.71 -4.72
CA THR A 276 12.95 -21.14 -5.94
C THR A 276 11.95 -20.07 -6.38
N TYR A 277 11.15 -19.53 -5.45
CA TYR A 277 10.14 -18.53 -5.78
C TYR A 277 10.77 -17.27 -6.38
N ASN A 278 11.82 -16.75 -5.73
CA ASN A 278 12.54 -15.58 -6.23
C ASN A 278 13.27 -15.83 -7.55
N TRP A 279 13.75 -17.05 -7.79
CA TRP A 279 14.33 -17.42 -9.09
C TRP A 279 13.27 -17.47 -10.18
N MET A 280 12.15 -18.15 -9.94
CA MET A 280 11.02 -18.25 -10.87
C MET A 280 10.51 -16.87 -11.31
N LEU A 281 10.27 -15.96 -10.37
CA LEU A 281 9.81 -14.61 -10.70
C LEU A 281 10.84 -13.81 -11.50
N ARG A 282 12.15 -14.02 -11.27
CA ARG A 282 13.19 -13.35 -12.06
C ARG A 282 13.24 -13.86 -13.49
N GLU A 283 13.20 -15.17 -13.68
CA GLU A 283 13.20 -15.76 -15.03
C GLU A 283 11.94 -15.38 -15.80
N PHE A 284 10.78 -15.42 -15.13
CA PHE A 284 9.52 -14.94 -15.70
C PHE A 284 9.60 -13.46 -16.11
N SER A 285 10.09 -12.58 -15.24
CA SER A 285 10.25 -11.16 -15.57
C SER A 285 11.21 -10.91 -16.75
N LYS A 286 12.29 -11.68 -16.88
CA LYS A 286 13.22 -11.57 -18.03
C LYS A 286 12.54 -11.91 -19.36
N LEU A 287 11.61 -12.85 -19.35
CA LEU A 287 10.92 -13.33 -20.53
C LEU A 287 9.76 -12.41 -20.95
N VAL A 288 8.91 -12.03 -20.00
CA VAL A 288 7.70 -11.23 -20.25
C VAL A 288 8.01 -9.74 -20.41
N LYS A 289 9.08 -9.22 -19.77
CA LYS A 289 9.52 -7.81 -19.90
C LYS A 289 8.38 -6.80 -19.72
N ILE A 290 7.74 -6.84 -18.55
CA ILE A 290 6.66 -5.92 -18.19
C ILE A 290 7.26 -4.54 -17.93
N ASN A 291 6.62 -3.49 -18.43
CA ASN A 291 7.01 -2.10 -18.22
C ASN A 291 5.90 -1.33 -17.51
N ASP A 292 6.29 -0.31 -16.75
CA ASP A 292 5.35 0.68 -16.22
C ASP A 292 4.97 1.73 -17.28
N SER A 293 4.05 2.64 -16.94
CA SER A 293 3.59 3.74 -17.80
C SER A 293 4.70 4.69 -18.26
N LYS A 294 5.85 4.69 -17.58
CA LYS A 294 7.04 5.48 -17.92
C LYS A 294 8.05 4.69 -18.76
N GLY A 295 7.71 3.46 -19.16
CA GLY A 295 8.57 2.57 -19.92
C GLY A 295 9.70 1.94 -19.10
N LYS A 296 9.68 2.04 -17.76
CA LYS A 296 10.69 1.39 -16.92
C LYS A 296 10.32 -0.08 -16.67
N PRO A 297 11.30 -1.01 -16.69
CA PRO A 297 11.05 -2.42 -16.41
C PRO A 297 10.52 -2.68 -14.99
N VAL A 298 9.51 -3.55 -14.87
CA VAL A 298 8.91 -3.98 -13.60
C VAL A 298 9.34 -5.41 -13.28
N GLY A 299 10.29 -5.55 -12.36
CA GLY A 299 10.72 -6.85 -11.83
C GLY A 299 9.76 -7.40 -10.77
N LEU A 300 9.11 -8.54 -11.06
CA LEU A 300 8.13 -9.14 -10.16
C LEU A 300 8.75 -9.80 -8.92
N SER A 301 10.05 -10.08 -8.95
CA SER A 301 10.79 -10.56 -7.78
C SER A 301 10.86 -9.53 -6.64
N HIS A 302 10.59 -8.25 -6.91
CA HIS A 302 10.45 -7.22 -5.88
C HIS A 302 9.04 -7.26 -5.29
N THR A 303 8.69 -8.38 -4.67
CA THR A 303 7.31 -8.69 -4.25
C THR A 303 6.72 -7.69 -3.25
N HIS A 304 7.57 -6.92 -2.55
CA HIS A 304 7.12 -5.86 -1.65
C HIS A 304 6.40 -4.72 -2.39
N ARG A 305 6.63 -4.54 -3.71
CA ARG A 305 5.92 -3.55 -4.52
C ARG A 305 4.41 -3.82 -4.57
N PHE A 306 3.99 -5.08 -4.66
CA PHE A 306 2.55 -5.46 -4.63
C PHE A 306 1.90 -5.07 -3.30
N ARG A 307 2.63 -5.25 -2.20
CA ARG A 307 2.19 -4.81 -0.88
C ARG A 307 2.04 -3.30 -0.82
N HIS A 308 3.01 -2.53 -1.32
CA HIS A 308 2.87 -1.07 -1.38
C HIS A 308 1.67 -0.68 -2.21
N THR A 309 1.54 -1.24 -3.42
CA THR A 309 0.41 -0.97 -4.32
C THR A 309 -0.94 -1.23 -3.66
N LYS A 310 -1.13 -2.41 -3.04
CA LYS A 310 -2.40 -2.72 -2.37
C LYS A 310 -2.68 -1.76 -1.21
N LEU A 311 -1.69 -1.46 -0.36
CA LEU A 311 -1.89 -0.58 0.80
C LEU A 311 -2.10 0.88 0.41
N THR A 312 -1.41 1.39 -0.63
CA THR A 312 -1.66 2.71 -1.20
C THR A 312 -3.08 2.79 -1.74
N ARG A 313 -3.52 1.83 -2.57
CA ARG A 313 -4.88 1.80 -3.11
C ARG A 313 -5.95 1.76 -2.01
N LEU A 314 -5.74 0.98 -0.96
CA LEU A 314 -6.64 0.98 0.20
C LEU A 314 -6.67 2.33 0.93
N ALA A 315 -5.53 3.03 1.03
CA ALA A 315 -5.51 4.40 1.54
C ALA A 315 -6.27 5.36 0.61
N GLU A 316 -6.10 5.24 -0.71
CA GLU A 316 -6.82 6.04 -1.72
C GLU A 316 -8.34 5.82 -1.68
N LEU A 317 -8.79 4.62 -1.31
CA LEU A 317 -10.21 4.34 -1.05
C LEU A 317 -10.74 4.92 0.28
N GLY A 318 -9.86 5.46 1.12
CA GLY A 318 -10.24 6.20 2.33
C GLY A 318 -10.36 5.35 3.57
N LEU A 319 -9.73 4.17 3.58
CA LEU A 319 -9.70 3.35 4.77
C LEU A 319 -9.04 4.12 5.93
N PRO A 320 -9.67 4.15 7.13
CA PRO A 320 -9.08 4.77 8.30
C PRO A 320 -7.71 4.16 8.63
N VAL A 321 -6.78 4.99 9.13
CA VAL A 321 -5.39 4.59 9.41
C VAL A 321 -5.29 3.33 10.27
N HIS A 322 -6.11 3.23 11.32
CA HIS A 322 -6.12 2.07 12.21
C HIS A 322 -6.59 0.77 11.52
N VAL A 323 -7.52 0.87 10.55
CA VAL A 323 -7.98 -0.26 9.75
C VAL A 323 -6.87 -0.70 8.79
N LEU A 324 -6.22 0.26 8.13
CA LEU A 324 -5.10 -0.02 7.23
C LEU A 324 -3.91 -0.63 7.97
N MET A 325 -3.60 -0.15 9.18
CA MET A 325 -2.60 -0.73 10.07
C MET A 325 -2.91 -2.18 10.42
N ARG A 326 -4.16 -2.47 10.83
CA ARG A 326 -4.61 -3.83 11.15
C ARG A 326 -4.54 -4.73 9.94
N TYR A 327 -5.02 -4.27 8.78
CA TYR A 327 -4.95 -5.01 7.52
C TYR A 327 -3.49 -5.31 7.17
N ALA A 328 -2.60 -4.31 7.22
CA ALA A 328 -1.20 -4.48 6.91
C ALA A 328 -0.45 -5.35 7.94
N GLY A 329 -0.89 -5.39 9.20
CA GLY A 329 -0.07 -5.89 10.30
C GLY A 329 1.13 -4.95 10.51
N HIS A 330 0.85 -3.66 10.75
CA HIS A 330 1.85 -2.68 11.17
C HIS A 330 1.74 -2.42 12.67
N ALA A 331 2.87 -2.48 13.36
CA ALA A 331 2.92 -2.25 14.81
C ALA A 331 2.79 -0.77 15.17
N THR A 332 3.22 0.13 14.28
CA THR A 332 3.20 1.59 14.53
C THR A 332 2.45 2.34 13.42
N PRO A 333 1.77 3.45 13.76
CA PRO A 333 1.11 4.29 12.75
C PRO A 333 2.07 4.85 11.71
N SER A 334 3.32 5.15 12.10
CA SER A 334 4.35 5.70 11.19
C SER A 334 4.60 4.81 9.98
N MET A 335 4.52 3.49 10.11
CA MET A 335 4.63 2.53 8.99
C MET A 335 3.43 2.56 8.03
N THR A 336 2.34 3.24 8.40
CA THR A 336 1.13 3.35 7.58
C THR A 336 0.96 4.76 7.04
N MET A 337 1.47 5.77 7.75
CA MET A 337 1.35 7.18 7.39
C MET A 337 1.89 7.51 6.00
N HIS A 338 2.89 6.79 5.49
CA HIS A 338 3.39 7.05 4.14
C HIS A 338 2.37 6.70 3.04
N TYR A 339 1.46 5.75 3.27
CA TYR A 339 0.34 5.48 2.34
C TYR A 339 -0.74 6.58 2.41
N VAL A 340 -0.97 7.12 3.61
CA VAL A 340 -1.94 8.18 3.84
C VAL A 340 -1.47 9.51 3.25
N ALA A 341 -0.16 9.78 3.34
CA ALA A 341 0.44 10.96 2.72
C ALA A 341 0.24 10.96 1.20
N ALA A 342 0.42 9.82 0.54
CA ALA A 342 0.15 9.68 -0.90
C ALA A 342 -1.32 9.97 -1.24
N ARG A 343 -2.27 9.43 -0.45
CA ARG A 343 -3.70 9.76 -0.58
C ARG A 343 -3.94 11.27 -0.47
N GLN A 344 -3.37 11.93 0.55
CA GLN A 344 -3.58 13.36 0.78
C GLN A 344 -3.04 14.20 -0.38
N GLU A 345 -1.84 13.85 -0.88
CA GLU A 345 -1.25 14.51 -2.04
C GLU A 345 -2.09 14.32 -3.30
N HIS A 346 -2.58 13.09 -3.58
CA HIS A 346 -3.47 12.83 -4.71
C HIS A 346 -4.81 13.57 -4.57
N ALA A 347 -5.39 13.62 -3.38
CA ALA A 347 -6.64 14.34 -3.11
C ALA A 347 -6.46 15.86 -3.30
N GLU A 348 -5.35 16.42 -2.80
CA GLU A 348 -4.97 17.82 -3.01
C GLU A 348 -4.80 18.11 -4.51
N GLN A 349 -4.03 17.30 -5.23
CA GLN A 349 -3.83 17.45 -6.68
C GLN A 349 -5.13 17.37 -7.46
N ALA A 350 -6.00 16.40 -7.15
CA ALA A 350 -7.31 16.26 -7.79
C ALA A 350 -8.21 17.46 -7.51
N PHE A 351 -8.19 17.98 -6.29
CA PHE A 351 -8.93 19.19 -5.92
C PHE A 351 -8.44 20.40 -6.72
N LEU A 352 -7.13 20.62 -6.79
CA LEU A 352 -6.51 21.76 -7.49
C LEU A 352 -6.69 21.67 -9.01
N ALA A 353 -6.69 20.46 -9.58
CA ALA A 353 -6.89 20.24 -11.01
C ALA A 353 -8.35 20.42 -11.47
N THR A 354 -9.31 20.30 -10.55
CA THR A 354 -10.74 20.45 -10.86
C THR A 354 -11.12 21.92 -10.96
N ALA A 355 -11.64 22.34 -12.11
CA ALA A 355 -12.08 23.72 -12.34
C ALA A 355 -13.09 24.19 -11.27
N LYS A 356 -12.78 25.33 -10.64
CA LYS A 356 -13.64 25.96 -9.64
C LYS A 356 -14.42 27.10 -10.28
N LEU A 357 -15.67 27.28 -9.92
CA LEU A 357 -16.59 28.25 -10.53
C LEU A 357 -17.20 29.16 -9.46
N ARG A 358 -17.20 30.48 -9.68
CA ARG A 358 -18.03 31.40 -8.89
C ARG A 358 -19.50 31.28 -9.26
N ALA A 359 -20.39 31.88 -8.46
CA ALA A 359 -21.83 31.93 -8.72
C ALA A 359 -22.21 32.41 -10.13
N ASP A 360 -21.42 33.30 -10.72
CA ASP A 360 -21.63 33.82 -12.07
C ASP A 360 -21.03 32.92 -13.17
N GLY A 361 -20.52 31.74 -12.84
CA GLY A 361 -19.89 30.81 -13.79
C GLY A 361 -18.46 31.18 -14.19
N THR A 362 -17.86 32.22 -13.59
CA THR A 362 -16.45 32.55 -13.85
C THR A 362 -15.54 31.49 -13.22
N GLN A 363 -14.52 31.06 -13.97
CA GLN A 363 -13.55 30.09 -13.50
C GLN A 363 -12.52 30.75 -12.58
N VAL A 364 -12.19 30.06 -11.48
CA VAL A 364 -11.16 30.43 -10.52
C VAL A 364 -10.16 29.28 -10.38
N ALA A 365 -8.89 29.62 -10.25
CA ALA A 365 -7.83 28.67 -9.90
C ALA A 365 -7.61 28.75 -8.39
N PHE A 366 -7.45 27.59 -7.75
CA PHE A 366 -7.11 27.52 -6.33
C PHE A 366 -5.63 27.19 -6.21
N SER A 367 -4.97 27.80 -5.23
CA SER A 367 -3.63 27.44 -4.77
C SER A 367 -3.71 26.39 -3.65
N ARG A 368 -2.56 25.85 -3.26
CA ARG A 368 -2.45 24.99 -2.08
C ARG A 368 -2.91 25.70 -0.81
N ASP A 369 -2.55 26.97 -0.64
CA ASP A 369 -2.94 27.76 0.52
C ASP A 369 -4.47 27.95 0.57
N ASP A 370 -5.11 28.13 -0.60
CA ASP A 370 -6.58 28.19 -0.69
C ASP A 370 -7.22 26.86 -0.27
N HIS A 371 -6.68 25.72 -0.72
CA HIS A 371 -7.15 24.39 -0.31
C HIS A 371 -6.99 24.17 1.20
N ASP A 372 -5.84 24.52 1.77
CA ASP A 372 -5.60 24.35 3.21
C ASP A 372 -6.54 25.23 4.03
N SER A 373 -6.78 26.46 3.58
CA SER A 373 -7.77 27.37 4.19
C SER A 373 -9.19 26.81 4.17
N LEU A 374 -9.54 25.98 3.17
CA LEU A 374 -10.84 25.30 3.09
C LEU A 374 -11.00 24.21 4.15
N HIS A 375 -9.93 23.47 4.45
CA HIS A 375 -9.95 22.41 5.47
C HIS A 375 -10.00 22.94 6.90
N LEU A 376 -9.71 24.22 7.10
CA LEU A 376 -9.91 24.92 8.38
C LEU A 376 -11.41 25.23 8.67
N PHE A 377 -12.34 24.89 7.77
CA PHE A 377 -13.77 25.19 7.90
C PHE A 377 -14.59 24.10 8.59
N ASP A 378 -14.21 23.75 9.82
CA ASP A 378 -15.05 22.93 10.72
C ASP A 378 -16.00 23.83 11.54
N ARG A 379 -16.82 24.65 10.86
CA ARG A 379 -17.82 25.51 11.51
C ARG A 379 -19.21 25.36 10.88
N ALA A 380 -20.23 25.31 11.74
CA ALA A 380 -21.63 25.11 11.33
C ALA A 380 -22.22 26.30 10.54
N ASP A 381 -21.71 27.53 10.71
CA ASP A 381 -22.18 28.75 10.03
C ASP A 381 -21.77 28.83 8.54
N ARG A 382 -20.95 27.87 8.08
CA ARG A 382 -20.37 27.85 6.72
C ARG A 382 -20.63 26.54 5.99
N PHE A 383 -21.51 25.70 6.52
CA PHE A 383 -21.87 24.44 5.88
C PHE A 383 -22.71 24.71 4.63
N MET A 384 -22.18 24.32 3.47
CA MET A 384 -22.74 24.63 2.17
C MET A 384 -22.84 23.33 1.34
N PRO A 385 -24.05 22.77 1.13
CA PRO A 385 -24.21 21.51 0.41
C PRO A 385 -23.80 21.54 -1.06
N HIS A 386 -23.61 22.73 -1.62
CA HIS A 386 -23.51 23.00 -3.05
C HIS A 386 -22.26 23.80 -3.42
N GLY A 387 -21.26 23.87 -2.51
CA GLY A 387 -19.99 24.53 -2.76
C GLY A 387 -19.30 24.95 -1.47
N TRP A 388 -18.40 25.93 -1.58
CA TRP A 388 -17.57 26.45 -0.50
C TRP A 388 -17.68 27.97 -0.38
N CYS A 389 -17.44 28.46 0.83
CA CYS A 389 -17.35 29.89 1.15
C CYS A 389 -15.87 30.30 1.27
N GLN A 390 -15.40 31.19 0.40
CA GLN A 390 -14.04 31.75 0.45
C GLN A 390 -13.89 32.91 1.45
N LEU A 391 -14.89 33.15 2.31
CA LEU A 391 -14.78 34.20 3.32
C LEU A 391 -13.65 33.84 4.31
N PRO A 392 -12.67 34.74 4.56
CA PRO A 392 -11.56 34.44 5.47
C PRO A 392 -12.04 33.92 6.85
N PRO A 393 -11.32 32.97 7.48
CA PRO A 393 -11.75 32.32 8.73
C PRO A 393 -12.06 33.27 9.90
N LEU A 394 -11.41 34.43 9.93
CA LEU A 394 -11.58 35.43 11.00
C LEU A 394 -12.78 36.36 10.79
N GLN A 395 -13.45 36.32 9.63
CA GLN A 395 -14.60 37.18 9.33
C GLN A 395 -15.93 36.45 9.60
N THR A 396 -16.98 37.19 9.95
CA THR A 396 -18.33 36.66 10.15
C THR A 396 -19.20 36.96 8.93
N CYS A 397 -20.13 36.06 8.61
CA CYS A 397 -21.08 36.22 7.52
C CYS A 397 -22.44 36.66 8.06
N ASP A 398 -23.04 37.70 7.46
CA ASP A 398 -24.38 38.22 7.78
C ASP A 398 -25.44 37.80 6.73
N LYS A 399 -25.03 37.11 5.66
CA LYS A 399 -25.89 36.83 4.48
C LYS A 399 -26.86 35.65 4.60
N GLY A 400 -26.84 34.92 5.71
CA GLY A 400 -27.86 33.89 6.03
C GLY A 400 -28.25 32.97 4.88
N ASN A 401 -27.30 32.19 4.34
CA ASN A 401 -27.49 31.21 3.25
C ASN A 401 -27.80 31.76 1.83
N ALA A 402 -27.70 33.08 1.59
CA ALA A 402 -27.81 33.67 0.25
C ALA A 402 -26.52 33.53 -0.59
N CYS A 403 -25.91 32.35 -0.61
CA CYS A 403 -24.56 32.16 -1.13
C CYS A 403 -24.50 32.06 -2.67
N LEU A 404 -25.56 31.57 -3.33
CA LEU A 404 -25.62 31.44 -4.79
C LEU A 404 -25.62 32.78 -5.55
N THR A 405 -25.69 33.89 -4.84
CA THR A 405 -25.53 35.25 -5.38
C THR A 405 -24.38 36.00 -4.70
N CYS A 406 -23.59 35.31 -3.88
CA CYS A 406 -22.49 35.88 -3.13
C CYS A 406 -21.18 35.82 -3.93
N SER A 407 -20.37 36.87 -3.86
CA SER A 407 -19.10 36.97 -4.59
C SER A 407 -18.03 35.99 -4.11
N VAL A 408 -18.08 35.58 -2.84
CA VAL A 408 -17.13 34.63 -2.23
C VAL A 408 -17.59 33.17 -2.32
N PHE A 409 -18.71 32.89 -2.99
CA PHE A 409 -19.15 31.52 -3.24
C PHE A 409 -18.38 30.91 -4.40
N VAL A 410 -17.97 29.65 -4.21
CA VAL A 410 -17.32 28.84 -5.24
C VAL A 410 -17.85 27.41 -5.21
N THR A 411 -18.00 26.78 -6.38
CA THR A 411 -18.39 25.38 -6.53
C THR A 411 -17.53 24.67 -7.58
N ASP A 412 -17.73 23.37 -7.74
CA ASP A 412 -17.23 22.59 -8.88
C ASP A 412 -18.15 21.43 -9.24
N ALA A 413 -17.68 20.55 -10.13
CA ALA A 413 -18.42 19.39 -10.60
C ALA A 413 -18.76 18.37 -9.50
N SER A 414 -18.02 18.33 -8.37
CA SER A 414 -18.32 17.40 -7.27
C SER A 414 -19.65 17.72 -6.58
N HIS A 415 -20.13 18.96 -6.69
CA HIS A 415 -21.40 19.43 -6.14
C HIS A 415 -22.56 19.36 -7.14
N GLN A 416 -22.34 18.81 -8.35
CA GLN A 416 -23.34 18.82 -9.42
C GLN A 416 -24.69 18.24 -8.98
N THR A 417 -24.70 17.12 -8.26
CA THR A 417 -25.93 16.49 -7.76
C THR A 417 -26.69 17.41 -6.79
N ALA A 418 -25.97 18.10 -5.89
CA ALA A 418 -26.57 19.04 -4.96
C ALA A 418 -27.14 20.28 -5.69
N LEU A 419 -26.41 20.80 -6.68
CA LEU A 419 -26.85 21.92 -7.53
C LEU A 419 -28.11 21.55 -8.33
N GLN A 420 -28.17 20.34 -8.90
CA GLN A 420 -29.35 19.83 -9.62
C GLN A 420 -30.58 19.73 -8.72
N ARG A 421 -30.41 19.18 -7.50
CA ARG A 421 -31.48 19.09 -6.52
C ARG A 421 -31.99 20.48 -6.14
N GLN A 422 -31.09 21.42 -5.82
CA GLN A 422 -31.48 22.78 -5.44
C GLN A 422 -32.17 23.54 -6.57
N LEU A 423 -31.77 23.32 -7.83
CA LEU A 423 -32.45 23.91 -8.99
C LEU A 423 -33.91 23.44 -9.05
N ALA A 424 -34.14 22.12 -8.97
CA ALA A 424 -35.48 21.54 -9.01
C ALA A 424 -36.36 22.02 -7.84
N GLU A 425 -35.80 22.09 -6.64
CA GLU A 425 -36.50 22.61 -5.45
C GLU A 425 -36.86 24.10 -5.59
N THR A 426 -35.95 24.90 -6.14
CA THR A 426 -36.15 26.34 -6.37
C THR A 426 -37.22 26.58 -7.42
N GLU A 427 -37.20 25.83 -8.52
CA GLU A 427 -38.21 25.89 -9.59
C GLU A 427 -39.60 25.52 -9.05
N ALA A 428 -39.71 24.41 -8.30
CA ALA A 428 -40.95 24.00 -7.68
C ALA A 428 -41.48 25.05 -6.68
N LEU A 429 -40.60 25.68 -5.89
CA LEU A 429 -40.97 26.73 -4.96
C LEU A 429 -41.49 27.99 -5.67
N ILE A 430 -40.82 28.44 -6.74
CA ILE A 430 -41.28 29.56 -7.56
C ILE A 430 -42.68 29.28 -8.10
N ASN A 431 -42.88 28.12 -8.73
CA ASN A 431 -44.16 27.74 -9.33
C ASN A 431 -45.31 27.68 -8.32
N ARG A 432 -45.09 27.05 -7.15
CA ARG A 432 -46.11 26.99 -6.09
C ARG A 432 -46.49 28.38 -5.58
N SER A 433 -45.50 29.23 -5.30
CA SER A 433 -45.74 30.56 -4.73
C SER A 433 -46.39 31.52 -5.72
N THR A 434 -45.99 31.50 -7.00
CA THR A 434 -46.60 32.36 -8.02
C THR A 434 -48.03 31.93 -8.35
N THR A 435 -48.30 30.61 -8.38
CA THR A 435 -49.65 30.07 -8.56
C THR A 435 -50.56 30.47 -7.40
N ALA A 436 -50.13 30.24 -6.16
CA ALA A 436 -50.90 30.61 -4.97
C ALA A 436 -51.16 32.13 -4.89
N PHE A 437 -50.19 32.95 -5.31
CA PHE A 437 -50.38 34.41 -5.40
C PHE A 437 -51.45 34.77 -6.43
N GLN A 438 -51.40 34.15 -7.61
CA GLN A 438 -52.36 34.40 -8.68
C GLN A 438 -53.78 33.99 -8.28
N GLU A 439 -53.93 32.81 -7.65
CA GLU A 439 -55.22 32.34 -7.13
C GLU A 439 -55.79 33.31 -6.07
N ARG A 440 -54.93 33.84 -5.19
CA ARG A 440 -55.35 34.74 -4.11
C ARG A 440 -55.70 36.16 -4.59
N HIS A 441 -54.97 36.68 -5.57
CA HIS A 441 -55.05 38.10 -5.97
C HIS A 441 -55.61 38.33 -7.37
N GLY A 442 -55.97 37.29 -8.12
CA GLY A 442 -56.53 37.38 -9.47
C GLY A 442 -55.57 37.96 -10.53
N ARG A 443 -54.29 38.12 -10.21
CA ARG A 443 -53.25 38.69 -11.10
C ARG A 443 -51.91 38.00 -10.87
N PRO A 444 -51.04 37.91 -11.90
CA PRO A 444 -49.72 37.31 -11.73
C PRO A 444 -48.86 38.10 -10.73
N MET A 445 -47.95 37.40 -10.06
CA MET A 445 -47.00 38.04 -9.14
C MET A 445 -46.13 39.06 -9.90
N PRO A 446 -46.03 40.32 -9.44
CA PRO A 446 -45.22 41.35 -10.10
C PRO A 446 -43.75 40.91 -10.24
N LYS A 447 -43.12 41.24 -11.37
CA LYS A 447 -41.74 40.82 -11.65
C LYS A 447 -40.72 41.49 -10.72
N ASP A 448 -41.05 42.65 -10.19
CA ASP A 448 -40.29 43.45 -9.22
C ASP A 448 -40.54 43.04 -7.76
N ASN A 449 -41.36 42.01 -7.52
CA ASN A 449 -41.50 41.45 -6.19
C ASN A 449 -40.14 40.92 -5.70
N VAL A 450 -39.68 41.44 -4.56
CA VAL A 450 -38.33 41.16 -4.01
C VAL A 450 -38.06 39.66 -3.84
N TRP A 451 -39.04 38.91 -3.32
CA TRP A 451 -38.90 37.46 -3.14
C TRP A 451 -38.76 36.74 -4.50
N LEU A 452 -39.60 37.11 -5.47
CA LEU A 452 -39.56 36.52 -6.80
C LEU A 452 -38.26 36.85 -7.54
N MET A 453 -37.78 38.09 -7.41
CA MET A 453 -36.49 38.51 -7.96
C MET A 453 -35.34 37.68 -7.40
N GLN A 454 -35.29 37.51 -6.07
CA GLN A 454 -34.23 36.73 -5.41
C GLN A 454 -34.24 35.26 -5.83
N ARG A 455 -35.42 34.62 -5.85
CA ARG A 455 -35.55 33.21 -6.29
C ARG A 455 -35.22 33.02 -7.78
N ARG A 456 -35.58 33.97 -8.64
CA ARG A 456 -35.19 33.95 -10.06
C ARG A 456 -33.69 34.13 -10.26
N ALA A 457 -33.05 35.00 -9.46
CA ALA A 457 -31.60 35.16 -9.50
C ALA A 457 -30.88 33.87 -9.07
N GLU A 458 -31.36 33.22 -8.02
CA GLU A 458 -30.85 31.92 -7.57
C GLU A 458 -31.02 30.83 -8.65
N HIS A 459 -32.21 30.73 -9.24
CA HIS A 459 -32.47 29.82 -10.34
C HIS A 459 -31.53 30.07 -11.53
N ALA A 460 -31.35 31.33 -11.94
CA ALA A 460 -30.46 31.69 -13.04
C ALA A 460 -28.99 31.33 -12.75
N ALA A 461 -28.52 31.56 -11.52
CA ALA A 461 -27.18 31.16 -11.10
C ALA A 461 -27.00 29.64 -11.17
N LEU A 462 -27.96 28.87 -10.66
CA LEU A 462 -27.94 27.40 -10.70
C LEU A 462 -27.94 26.85 -12.14
N THR A 463 -28.81 27.37 -13.00
CA THR A 463 -28.84 27.01 -14.43
C THR A 463 -27.48 27.27 -15.07
N LYS A 464 -26.93 28.49 -14.88
CA LYS A 464 -25.64 28.87 -15.47
C LYS A 464 -24.49 28.00 -14.99
N LEU A 465 -24.43 27.69 -13.69
CA LEU A 465 -23.43 26.80 -13.11
C LEU A 465 -23.51 25.39 -13.71
N LEU A 466 -24.71 24.81 -13.78
CA LEU A 466 -24.91 23.48 -14.35
C LEU A 466 -24.57 23.42 -15.84
N ASP A 467 -24.93 24.45 -16.60
CA ASP A 467 -24.57 24.55 -18.03
C ASP A 467 -23.04 24.68 -18.22
N THR A 468 -22.38 25.44 -17.34
CA THR A 468 -20.92 25.60 -17.37
C THR A 468 -20.23 24.28 -17.03
N ILE A 469 -20.70 23.56 -16.01
CA ILE A 469 -20.19 22.22 -15.62
C ILE A 469 -20.39 21.20 -16.75
N ARG A 470 -21.52 21.23 -17.47
CA ARG A 470 -21.79 20.32 -18.59
C ARG A 470 -20.98 20.63 -19.85
N SER A 471 -20.83 21.92 -20.18
CA SER A 471 -20.12 22.36 -21.40
C SER A 471 -18.61 22.31 -21.25
N LYS A 472 -18.11 22.47 -20.02
CA LYS A 472 -16.70 22.33 -19.66
C LYS A 472 -16.64 21.45 -18.42
N PRO A 473 -16.87 20.12 -18.54
CA PRO A 473 -16.61 19.23 -17.43
C PRO A 473 -15.15 19.44 -17.11
N GLY A 474 -14.85 19.97 -15.93
CA GLY A 474 -13.50 20.18 -15.46
C GLY A 474 -12.83 18.83 -15.30
N ARG A 475 -12.47 18.19 -16.42
CA ARG A 475 -11.53 17.09 -16.43
C ARG A 475 -10.25 17.72 -15.92
N ALA A 476 -9.77 17.20 -14.79
CA ALA A 476 -8.39 17.38 -14.40
C ALA A 476 -7.54 17.30 -15.66
N VAL A 477 -6.79 18.35 -15.96
CA VAL A 477 -5.79 18.30 -17.03
C VAL A 477 -4.83 17.19 -16.61
N GLN A 478 -5.07 16.00 -17.17
CA GLN A 478 -4.16 14.88 -17.05
C GLN A 478 -2.87 15.36 -17.71
N GLY A 479 -1.81 15.50 -16.92
CA GLY A 479 -0.47 15.58 -17.50
C GLY A 479 -0.32 14.40 -18.45
N ALA A 480 0.26 14.65 -19.63
CA ALA A 480 0.55 13.62 -20.61
C ALA A 480 1.28 12.46 -19.90
N GLY A 481 0.60 11.32 -19.69
CA GLY A 481 1.17 10.14 -19.03
C GLY A 481 0.28 9.42 -18.01
N CYS A 482 -0.77 10.04 -17.45
CA CYS A 482 -1.65 9.35 -16.51
C CYS A 482 -2.93 8.86 -17.21
N GLY A 483 -3.05 7.54 -17.39
CA GLY A 483 -4.30 6.91 -17.80
C GLY A 483 -5.46 7.23 -16.85
N THR A 484 -6.70 7.13 -17.34
CA THR A 484 -7.91 7.22 -16.51
C THR A 484 -7.79 6.31 -15.29
N ALA A 485 -7.75 6.89 -14.08
CA ALA A 485 -7.99 6.12 -12.87
C ALA A 485 -9.40 5.55 -12.98
N PRO A 486 -9.57 4.22 -12.95
CA PRO A 486 -10.89 3.62 -12.94
C PRO A 486 -11.60 4.06 -11.65
N THR A 487 -12.81 4.60 -11.79
CA THR A 487 -13.73 4.82 -10.68
C THR A 487 -14.18 3.46 -10.16
N GLY A 488 -13.39 2.87 -9.27
CA GLY A 488 -13.64 1.57 -8.66
C GLY A 488 -12.53 0.54 -8.91
N PRO A 489 -12.53 -0.58 -8.16
CA PRO A 489 -11.64 -1.69 -8.46
C PRO A 489 -11.82 -2.09 -9.92
N VAL A 490 -10.74 -2.08 -10.70
CA VAL A 490 -10.74 -2.77 -12.01
C VAL A 490 -11.08 -4.23 -11.70
N PRO A 491 -12.19 -4.77 -12.21
CA PRO A 491 -12.45 -6.20 -12.08
C PRO A 491 -11.25 -6.92 -12.68
N LEU A 492 -10.55 -7.71 -11.87
CA LEU A 492 -9.59 -8.65 -12.40
C LEU A 492 -10.43 -9.76 -13.02
N THR A 493 -10.71 -9.65 -14.32
CA THR A 493 -11.38 -10.73 -15.05
C THR A 493 -10.40 -11.90 -15.15
N LEU A 494 -10.35 -12.72 -14.11
CA LEU A 494 -9.66 -14.00 -14.11
C LEU A 494 -10.55 -14.97 -14.86
N ASP A 495 -10.19 -15.28 -16.11
CA ASP A 495 -10.76 -16.42 -16.81
C ASP A 495 -10.21 -17.71 -16.18
N LEU A 496 -10.85 -18.13 -15.09
CA LEU A 496 -10.51 -19.34 -14.33
C LEU A 496 -10.82 -20.63 -15.12
N ASP A 497 -11.56 -20.54 -16.23
CA ASP A 497 -12.01 -21.68 -17.02
C ASP A 497 -11.12 -21.96 -18.24
N ARG A 498 -10.21 -21.05 -18.61
CA ARG A 498 -9.36 -21.20 -19.80
C ARG A 498 -8.46 -22.45 -19.79
N HIS A 499 -8.20 -23.04 -18.63
CA HIS A 499 -7.43 -24.29 -18.48
C HIS A 499 -8.30 -25.54 -18.25
N ARG A 500 -9.64 -25.41 -18.12
CA ARG A 500 -10.53 -26.58 -18.07
C ARG A 500 -10.64 -27.19 -19.46
N ARG A 501 -9.70 -28.06 -19.82
CA ARG A 501 -9.97 -29.09 -20.81
C ARG A 501 -11.12 -29.95 -20.27
N THR A 502 -12.27 -29.85 -20.92
CA THR A 502 -13.21 -30.96 -21.03
C THR A 502 -12.42 -32.18 -21.49
N ARG A 503 -12.22 -33.14 -20.59
CA ARG A 503 -11.88 -34.50 -21.02
C ARG A 503 -13.17 -35.20 -21.46
N PRO A 504 -13.13 -36.02 -22.52
CA PRO A 504 -14.30 -36.72 -23.05
C PRO A 504 -14.90 -37.68 -22.04
#